data_AF-A0AAV1KNS5-F1
#
_entry.id   AF-A0AAV1KNS5-F1
#
_cell.length_a   1.000
_cell.length_b   1.000
_cell.length_c   1.000
_cell.angle_alpha   90.00
_cell.angle_beta   90.00
_cell.angle_gamma   90.00
#
_symmetry.space_group_name_H-M   'P 1'
#
loop_
_entity.id
_entity.type
_entity.pdbx_description
1 polymer ?
#
loop_
_entity_poly.entity_id
_entity_poly.type
_entity_poly.pdbx_seq_one_letter_code
_entity_poly.pdbx_strand_id
1 'polypeptide(L)'
;MFKSFKLIYLALTCIGSVSVILAKNCDDCILITSCPGAVHLAVHEKNAKTEDLIKQSLCSLEKVNGLPKVCCSEFPQAPVELDHHPNLELLPKDCGEIEGSRIVGGEVAKLYEFPWMVLISYDTRIGREFLCGGSLISPLYVLTAAHCVHGRKIAGVRIGDYDWRSKIDCEKDTNLCESYYQDIGVSEALPHPAYQGPPVVRNDIALLRLRKPVNLTVKNAGVICLPVTKELRERRLDAEQVTVAGWGITEHNTPSSVLLKVILPVHSGEMCRAYYGRNSKEDTTNNILCAGVLGKDSCKGDSGGPLMLEGNYDNEFKFIQHGIVSYGPSQCGSHFPGVYTNVSSFMKWILDTIKP
;
A
#
# COMPACT_ATOMS: atom_id res chain seq x y z
N MET A 1 -12.08 -26.94 -17.86
CA MET A 1 -12.73 -27.31 -16.57
C MET A 1 -13.05 -28.81 -16.39
N PHE A 2 -13.16 -29.64 -17.44
CA PHE A 2 -13.63 -31.04 -17.28
C PHE A 2 -12.54 -32.14 -17.19
N LYS A 3 -11.24 -31.82 -17.16
CA LYS A 3 -10.16 -32.83 -17.07
C LYS A 3 -9.51 -32.99 -15.68
N SER A 4 -9.78 -32.10 -14.72
CA SER A 4 -9.16 -32.15 -13.38
C SER A 4 -9.91 -33.02 -12.37
N PHE A 5 -11.09 -33.54 -12.70
CA PHE A 5 -11.93 -34.33 -11.77
C PHE A 5 -11.49 -35.79 -11.59
N LYS A 6 -10.64 -36.33 -12.49
CA LYS A 6 -10.26 -37.75 -12.45
C LYS A 6 -9.10 -38.10 -11.53
N LEU A 7 -8.33 -37.12 -11.03
CA LEU A 7 -7.19 -37.38 -10.14
C LEU A 7 -7.55 -37.46 -8.64
N ILE A 8 -8.72 -36.99 -8.23
CA ILE A 8 -9.15 -37.08 -6.82
C ILE A 8 -9.58 -38.53 -6.46
N TYR A 9 -9.94 -39.33 -7.46
CA TYR A 9 -10.51 -40.67 -7.24
C TYR A 9 -9.49 -41.79 -7.03
N LEU A 10 -8.18 -41.55 -7.26
CA LEU A 10 -7.17 -42.62 -7.32
C LEU A 10 -6.13 -42.65 -6.17
N ALA A 11 -6.23 -41.76 -5.17
CA ALA A 11 -5.25 -41.69 -4.08
C ALA A 11 -5.75 -42.27 -2.73
N LEU A 12 -6.77 -43.14 -2.73
CA LEU A 12 -7.43 -43.61 -1.50
C LEU A 12 -7.51 -45.14 -1.34
N THR A 13 -6.62 -45.90 -1.98
CA THR A 13 -6.50 -47.33 -1.72
C THR A 13 -5.05 -47.76 -1.54
N CYS A 14 -4.70 -48.00 -0.27
CA CYS A 14 -3.65 -48.87 0.30
C CYS A 14 -2.79 -48.12 1.33
N ILE A 15 -2.92 -48.51 2.59
CA ILE A 15 -1.86 -48.94 3.51
C ILE A 15 -2.50 -49.19 4.88
N GLY A 16 -2.25 -50.39 5.42
CA GLY A 16 -2.68 -50.78 6.76
C GLY A 16 -1.96 -49.98 7.83
N SER A 17 -2.72 -49.19 8.59
CA SER A 17 -2.54 -48.97 10.02
C SER A 17 -3.88 -48.43 10.53
N VAL A 18 -4.50 -49.13 11.47
CA VAL A 18 -5.79 -48.72 12.06
C VAL A 18 -5.49 -47.59 13.05
N SER A 19 -5.29 -46.38 12.53
CA SER A 19 -5.50 -45.17 13.30
C SER A 19 -7.01 -44.90 13.25
N VAL A 20 -7.70 -45.09 14.37
CA VAL A 20 -9.11 -44.72 14.48
C VAL A 20 -9.18 -43.20 14.36
N ILE A 21 -9.50 -42.70 13.17
CA ILE A 21 -9.74 -41.27 12.94
C ILE A 21 -11.08 -40.96 13.59
N LEU A 22 -11.04 -40.38 14.79
CA LEU A 22 -12.23 -39.84 15.44
C LEU A 22 -12.58 -38.50 14.81
N ALA A 23 -13.86 -38.33 14.45
CA ALA A 23 -14.37 -37.04 13.99
C ALA A 23 -14.19 -36.00 15.09
N LYS A 24 -13.50 -34.91 14.78
CA LYS A 24 -13.26 -33.79 15.68
C LYS A 24 -14.54 -32.98 15.85
N ASN A 25 -14.78 -32.46 17.06
CA ASN A 25 -15.91 -31.59 17.32
C ASN A 25 -15.48 -30.12 17.18
N CYS A 26 -16.21 -29.33 16.39
CA CYS A 26 -15.95 -27.93 16.12
C CYS A 26 -17.22 -27.23 15.61
N ASP A 27 -17.33 -25.93 15.89
CA ASP A 27 -18.50 -25.13 15.53
C ASP A 27 -18.60 -24.85 14.02
N ASP A 28 -17.51 -25.03 13.28
CA ASP A 28 -17.37 -24.72 11.85
C ASP A 28 -17.09 -25.95 10.99
N CYS A 29 -17.76 -27.06 11.29
CA CYS A 29 -17.68 -28.30 10.53
C CYS A 29 -18.33 -28.17 9.13
N ILE A 30 -17.55 -27.77 8.13
CA ILE A 30 -18.01 -27.48 6.77
C ILE A 30 -17.33 -28.39 5.73
N LEU A 31 -17.86 -28.42 4.51
CA LEU A 31 -17.21 -29.15 3.41
C LEU A 31 -15.81 -28.60 3.15
N ILE A 32 -14.84 -29.47 2.85
CA ILE A 32 -13.46 -29.06 2.56
C ILE A 32 -13.38 -28.01 1.44
N THR A 33 -14.29 -28.06 0.46
CA THR A 33 -14.39 -27.09 -0.64
C THR A 33 -14.98 -25.74 -0.23
N SER A 34 -15.63 -25.68 0.93
CA SER A 34 -16.18 -24.46 1.52
C SER A 34 -15.23 -23.83 2.54
N CYS A 35 -14.08 -24.46 2.82
CA CYS A 35 -13.06 -23.93 3.73
C CYS A 35 -11.88 -23.35 2.93
N PRO A 36 -11.74 -22.01 2.83
CA PRO A 36 -10.72 -21.39 1.99
C PRO A 36 -9.29 -21.88 2.30
N GLY A 37 -8.92 -21.93 3.58
CA GLY A 37 -7.60 -22.38 4.03
C GLY A 37 -7.28 -23.82 3.61
N ALA A 38 -8.27 -24.71 3.72
CA ALA A 38 -8.14 -26.10 3.30
C ALA A 38 -7.99 -26.23 1.78
N VAL A 39 -8.77 -25.47 1.01
CA VAL A 39 -8.66 -25.42 -0.45
C VAL A 39 -7.28 -24.91 -0.87
N HIS A 40 -6.81 -23.82 -0.27
CA HIS A 40 -5.50 -23.25 -0.58
C HIS A 40 -4.37 -24.26 -0.37
N LEU A 41 -4.31 -24.92 0.80
CA LEU A 41 -3.29 -25.93 1.07
C LEU A 41 -3.41 -27.13 0.12
N ALA A 42 -4.63 -27.62 -0.13
CA ALA A 42 -4.84 -28.76 -1.02
C ALA A 42 -4.45 -28.48 -2.48
N VAL A 43 -4.54 -27.23 -2.92
CA VAL A 43 -4.18 -26.81 -4.28
C VAL A 43 -2.69 -26.48 -4.39
N HIS A 44 -2.14 -25.70 -3.47
CA HIS A 44 -0.82 -25.08 -3.58
C HIS A 44 0.28 -25.80 -2.77
N GLU A 45 -0.08 -26.54 -1.73
CA GLU A 45 0.88 -27.18 -0.79
C GLU A 45 0.64 -28.68 -0.69
N LYS A 46 0.76 -29.40 -1.81
CA LYS A 46 0.53 -30.86 -1.91
C LYS A 46 1.68 -31.67 -1.30
N ASN A 47 1.81 -31.63 0.01
CA ASN A 47 2.82 -32.36 0.77
C ASN A 47 2.17 -33.19 1.90
N ALA A 48 2.95 -34.09 2.51
CA ALA A 48 2.48 -34.98 3.56
C ALA A 48 1.90 -34.23 4.77
N LYS A 49 2.43 -33.04 5.09
CA LYS A 49 1.96 -32.21 6.20
C LYS A 49 0.53 -31.70 5.95
N THR A 50 0.22 -31.30 4.72
CA THR A 50 -1.14 -30.90 4.33
C THR A 50 -2.11 -32.08 4.38
N GLU A 51 -1.69 -33.26 3.91
CA GLU A 51 -2.53 -34.46 4.00
C GLU A 51 -2.84 -34.84 5.45
N ASP A 52 -1.85 -34.78 6.33
CA ASP A 52 -2.02 -35.08 7.75
C ASP A 52 -2.91 -34.06 8.45
N LEU A 53 -2.76 -32.76 8.14
CA LEU A 53 -3.64 -31.72 8.65
C LEU A 53 -5.09 -31.97 8.22
N ILE A 54 -5.34 -32.27 6.93
CA ILE A 54 -6.70 -32.57 6.45
C ILE A 54 -7.30 -33.77 7.18
N LYS A 55 -6.52 -34.84 7.41
CA LYS A 55 -6.98 -36.03 8.14
C LYS A 55 -7.29 -35.72 9.60
N GLN A 56 -6.46 -34.92 10.27
CA GLN A 56 -6.64 -34.54 11.67
C GLN A 56 -7.79 -33.55 11.89
N SER A 57 -8.13 -32.78 10.86
CA SER A 57 -9.23 -31.80 10.91
C SER A 57 -10.59 -32.37 10.51
N LEU A 58 -10.70 -33.67 10.19
CA LEU A 58 -11.98 -34.30 9.83
C LEU A 58 -12.99 -34.19 10.98
N CYS A 59 -14.12 -33.54 10.71
CA CYS A 59 -15.18 -33.31 11.69
C CYS A 59 -16.44 -34.15 11.44
N SER A 60 -16.46 -34.92 10.35
CA SER A 60 -17.49 -35.91 10.07
C SER A 60 -16.90 -37.11 9.36
N LEU A 61 -17.39 -38.30 9.70
CA LEU A 61 -17.11 -39.54 8.98
C LEU A 61 -17.95 -39.65 7.69
N GLU A 62 -19.05 -38.89 7.61
CA GLU A 62 -19.89 -38.81 6.42
C GLU A 62 -19.27 -37.90 5.36
N LYS A 63 -19.11 -38.45 4.15
CA LYS A 63 -18.67 -37.70 2.98
C LYS A 63 -19.87 -37.25 2.16
N VAL A 64 -19.90 -35.99 1.75
CA VAL A 64 -20.91 -35.48 0.81
C VAL A 64 -20.32 -35.51 -0.59
N ASN A 65 -20.93 -36.26 -1.51
CA ASN A 65 -20.39 -36.46 -2.87
C ASN A 65 -18.91 -36.92 -2.89
N GLY A 66 -18.51 -37.75 -1.92
CA GLY A 66 -17.13 -38.22 -1.79
C GLY A 66 -16.14 -37.23 -1.16
N LEU A 67 -16.59 -36.01 -0.82
CA LEU A 67 -15.76 -34.98 -0.18
C LEU A 67 -15.92 -34.99 1.35
N PRO A 68 -14.81 -34.85 2.10
CA PRO A 68 -14.85 -34.78 3.56
C PRO A 68 -15.37 -33.43 4.07
N LYS A 69 -15.87 -33.43 5.32
CA LYS A 69 -16.04 -32.22 6.12
C LYS A 69 -14.89 -32.05 7.09
N VAL A 70 -14.46 -30.81 7.29
CA VAL A 70 -13.33 -30.46 8.17
C VAL A 70 -13.69 -29.29 9.08
N CYS A 71 -13.03 -29.21 10.24
CA CYS A 71 -13.02 -28.01 11.08
C CYS A 71 -12.21 -26.92 10.37
N CYS A 72 -12.85 -25.88 9.87
CA CYS A 72 -12.17 -24.90 9.03
C CYS A 72 -11.17 -24.04 9.81
N SER A 73 -11.40 -23.84 11.10
CA SER A 73 -10.57 -23.09 12.05
C SER A 73 -9.18 -23.69 12.25
N GLU A 74 -9.00 -24.96 11.88
CA GLU A 74 -7.71 -25.66 11.94
C GLU A 74 -6.80 -25.32 10.76
N PHE A 75 -7.35 -24.71 9.71
CA PHE A 75 -6.58 -24.30 8.55
C PHE A 75 -6.17 -22.83 8.71
N PRO A 76 -4.92 -22.49 8.36
CA PRO A 76 -4.57 -21.08 8.22
C PRO A 76 -5.55 -20.45 7.24
N GLN A 77 -6.05 -19.25 7.55
CA GLN A 77 -6.89 -18.53 6.60
C GLN A 77 -6.16 -18.50 5.27
N ALA A 78 -6.85 -18.91 4.18
CA ALA A 78 -6.28 -18.75 2.86
C ALA A 78 -5.84 -17.28 2.72
N PRO A 79 -4.71 -17.02 2.06
CA PRO A 79 -4.44 -15.67 1.60
C PRO A 79 -5.72 -15.19 0.92
N VAL A 80 -6.31 -14.12 1.45
CA VAL A 80 -7.45 -13.49 0.79
C VAL A 80 -6.96 -13.19 -0.62
N GLU A 81 -7.56 -13.82 -1.63
CA GLU A 81 -7.23 -13.53 -3.01
C GLU A 81 -7.66 -12.09 -3.26
N LEU A 82 -6.74 -11.16 -3.03
CA LEU A 82 -6.92 -9.73 -3.25
C LEU A 82 -7.35 -9.46 -4.70
N ASP A 83 -6.95 -10.35 -5.62
CA ASP A 83 -7.30 -10.34 -7.03
C ASP A 83 -8.82 -10.52 -7.27
N HIS A 84 -9.56 -11.04 -6.27
CA HIS A 84 -11.02 -11.21 -6.30
C HIS A 84 -11.75 -10.39 -5.21
N HIS A 85 -11.07 -9.44 -4.58
CA HIS A 85 -11.69 -8.62 -3.53
C HIS A 85 -12.82 -7.76 -4.11
N PRO A 86 -14.03 -7.72 -3.51
CA PRO A 86 -15.18 -7.02 -4.09
C PRO A 86 -14.94 -5.52 -4.30
N ASN A 87 -14.20 -4.88 -3.40
CA ASN A 87 -13.89 -3.45 -3.51
C ASN A 87 -12.74 -3.11 -4.48
N LEU A 88 -12.18 -4.09 -5.21
CA LEU A 88 -11.13 -3.82 -6.19
C LEU A 88 -11.62 -2.88 -7.30
N GLU A 89 -12.90 -2.98 -7.67
CA GLU A 89 -13.56 -2.13 -8.66
C GLU A 89 -13.71 -0.67 -8.24
N LEU A 90 -13.54 -0.36 -6.94
CA LEU A 90 -13.58 1.01 -6.41
C LEU A 90 -12.26 1.76 -6.67
N LEU A 91 -11.19 1.06 -7.02
CA LEU A 91 -9.93 1.65 -7.47
C LEU A 91 -9.98 1.87 -9.00
N PRO A 92 -9.71 3.10 -9.49
CA PRO A 92 -9.74 3.35 -10.93
C PRO A 92 -8.67 2.57 -11.69
N LYS A 93 -8.99 2.15 -12.91
CA LYS A 93 -8.03 1.53 -13.85
C LYS A 93 -7.23 2.57 -14.64
N ASP A 94 -7.85 3.72 -14.88
CA ASP A 94 -7.23 4.92 -15.42
C ASP A 94 -6.53 5.64 -14.26
N CYS A 95 -5.25 5.32 -14.09
CA CYS A 95 -4.43 5.71 -12.95
C CYS A 95 -2.96 5.78 -13.35
N GLY A 96 -2.16 6.51 -12.58
CA GLY A 96 -0.70 6.50 -12.70
C GLY A 96 -0.19 6.97 -14.07
N GLU A 97 -0.97 7.76 -14.80
CA GLU A 97 -0.59 8.25 -16.13
C GLU A 97 0.75 9.01 -16.09
N ILE A 98 1.58 8.76 -17.10
CA ILE A 98 2.94 9.32 -17.18
C ILE A 98 2.92 10.47 -18.20
N GLU A 99 3.00 11.72 -17.74
CA GLU A 99 3.26 12.86 -18.62
C GLU A 99 4.77 13.16 -18.69
N GLY A 100 5.44 12.76 -19.78
CA GLY A 100 6.81 13.20 -20.12
C GLY A 100 7.89 12.12 -20.15
N SER A 101 9.15 12.54 -20.22
CA SER A 101 10.33 11.66 -20.31
C SER A 101 10.92 11.33 -18.94
N ARG A 102 11.52 10.13 -18.83
CA ARG A 102 12.20 9.56 -17.66
C ARG A 102 12.99 10.58 -16.83
N ILE A 103 12.71 10.60 -15.53
CA ILE A 103 13.25 11.54 -14.54
C ILE A 103 14.72 11.21 -14.24
N VAL A 104 15.60 12.21 -14.03
CA VAL A 104 17.00 12.01 -13.61
C VAL A 104 17.44 13.10 -12.63
N GLY A 105 17.72 12.73 -11.37
CA GLY A 105 18.20 13.67 -10.34
C GLY A 105 17.06 14.33 -9.57
N GLY A 106 17.37 14.84 -8.36
CA GLY A 106 16.39 15.60 -7.59
C GLY A 106 16.22 16.96 -8.26
N GLU A 107 15.01 17.28 -8.68
CA GLU A 107 14.71 18.46 -9.48
C GLU A 107 13.30 18.98 -9.17
N VAL A 108 13.02 20.21 -9.62
CA VAL A 108 11.68 20.76 -9.60
C VAL A 108 10.78 19.88 -10.47
N ALA A 109 9.65 19.43 -9.93
CA ALA A 109 8.68 18.69 -10.72
C ALA A 109 8.12 19.61 -11.82
N LYS A 110 7.68 19.04 -12.94
CA LYS A 110 6.97 19.79 -13.97
C LYS A 110 5.52 20.02 -13.54
N LEU A 111 4.92 21.06 -14.10
CA LEU A 111 3.48 21.26 -13.93
C LEU A 111 2.74 20.03 -14.48
N TYR A 112 1.76 19.52 -13.72
CA TYR A 112 0.99 18.30 -14.02
C TYR A 112 1.76 16.96 -13.96
N GLU A 113 3.03 16.93 -13.55
CA GLU A 113 3.82 15.69 -13.57
C GLU A 113 3.27 14.61 -12.62
N PHE A 114 2.76 15.01 -11.46
CA PHE A 114 2.20 14.10 -10.46
C PHE A 114 0.81 14.61 -10.00
N PRO A 115 -0.23 14.45 -10.83
CA PRO A 115 -1.54 15.07 -10.60
C PRO A 115 -2.32 14.42 -9.45
N TRP A 116 -1.81 13.32 -8.88
CA TRP A 116 -2.34 12.66 -7.68
C TRP A 116 -1.77 13.21 -6.38
N MET A 117 -0.82 14.16 -6.42
CA MET A 117 -0.24 14.72 -5.20
C MET A 117 -1.28 15.53 -4.41
N VAL A 118 -1.27 15.32 -3.09
CA VAL A 118 -2.22 15.95 -2.18
C VAL A 118 -1.48 16.65 -1.05
N LEU A 119 -1.86 17.89 -0.75
CA LEU A 119 -1.48 18.58 0.48
C LEU A 119 -2.57 18.39 1.54
N ILE A 120 -2.18 17.98 2.75
CA ILE A 120 -3.09 17.84 3.89
C ILE A 120 -2.95 19.08 4.77
N SER A 121 -4.07 19.78 4.96
CA SER A 121 -4.15 21.00 5.76
C SER A 121 -4.67 20.76 7.16
N TYR A 122 -4.15 21.50 8.12
CA TYR A 122 -4.47 21.40 9.54
C TYR A 122 -4.88 22.76 10.09
N ASP A 123 -5.83 22.77 11.02
CA ASP A 123 -6.11 23.96 11.82
C ASP A 123 -5.07 24.05 12.95
N THR A 124 -4.16 25.02 12.88
CA THR A 124 -3.14 25.26 13.91
C THR A 124 -3.39 26.59 14.63
N ARG A 125 -2.58 26.91 15.63
CA ARG A 125 -2.73 28.16 16.41
C ARG A 125 -2.48 29.41 15.57
N ILE A 126 -1.75 29.30 14.47
CA ILE A 126 -1.37 30.42 13.59
C ILE A 126 -2.18 30.45 12.29
N GLY A 127 -3.16 29.55 12.14
CA GLY A 127 -4.02 29.47 10.96
C GLY A 127 -3.99 28.10 10.32
N ARG A 128 -4.33 28.05 9.03
CA ARG A 128 -4.29 26.81 8.25
C ARG A 128 -2.89 26.58 7.71
N GLU A 129 -2.32 25.41 7.98
CA GLU A 129 -0.99 25.02 7.53
C GLU A 129 -1.02 23.68 6.80
N PHE A 130 -0.19 23.53 5.77
CA PHE A 130 0.07 22.25 5.12
C PHE A 130 1.28 21.58 5.77
N LEU A 131 1.06 20.43 6.40
CA LEU A 131 2.09 19.76 7.23
C LEU A 131 2.35 18.30 6.84
N CYS A 132 1.53 17.74 5.95
CA CYS A 132 1.71 16.40 5.40
C CYS A 132 1.25 16.38 3.95
N GLY A 133 1.78 15.41 3.21
CA GLY A 133 1.32 15.02 1.89
C GLY A 133 0.43 13.78 1.90
N GLY A 134 -0.02 13.42 0.72
CA GLY A 134 -0.75 12.20 0.42
C GLY A 134 -0.82 11.99 -1.08
N SER A 135 -1.50 10.93 -1.47
CA SER A 135 -1.78 10.61 -2.87
C SER A 135 -3.25 10.27 -3.06
N LEU A 136 -3.83 10.76 -4.15
CA LEU A 136 -5.19 10.43 -4.52
C LEU A 136 -5.22 9.02 -5.14
N ILE A 137 -5.93 8.08 -4.52
CA ILE A 137 -6.03 6.68 -5.00
C ILE A 137 -7.40 6.39 -5.65
N SER A 138 -8.38 7.26 -5.41
CA SER A 138 -9.67 7.31 -6.10
C SER A 138 -10.24 8.72 -5.94
N PRO A 139 -11.31 9.10 -6.68
CA PRO A 139 -11.92 10.42 -6.52
C PRO A 139 -12.34 10.77 -5.08
N LEU A 140 -12.55 9.77 -4.22
CA LEU A 140 -13.03 9.95 -2.84
C LEU A 140 -12.01 9.62 -1.77
N TYR A 141 -10.83 9.07 -2.11
CA TYR A 141 -9.88 8.58 -1.13
C TYR A 141 -8.46 9.09 -1.38
N VAL A 142 -7.88 9.63 -0.31
CA VAL A 142 -6.45 9.97 -0.23
C VAL A 142 -5.76 8.95 0.65
N LEU A 143 -4.65 8.40 0.18
CA LEU A 143 -3.74 7.56 0.94
C LEU A 143 -2.63 8.42 1.55
N THR A 144 -2.34 8.21 2.83
CA THR A 144 -1.31 8.95 3.57
C THR A 144 -0.79 8.13 4.75
N ALA A 145 0.10 8.69 5.56
CA ALA A 145 0.60 8.05 6.77
C ALA A 145 -0.37 8.22 7.96
N ALA A 146 -0.38 7.25 8.89
CA ALA A 146 -1.21 7.33 10.08
C ALA A 146 -0.79 8.46 11.02
N HIS A 147 0.51 8.75 11.13
CA HIS A 147 1.01 9.87 11.94
C HIS A 147 0.54 11.25 11.41
N CYS A 148 0.13 11.33 10.14
CA CYS A 148 -0.47 12.53 9.58
C CYS A 148 -1.92 12.76 10.04
N VAL A 149 -2.61 11.73 10.54
CA VAL A 149 -4.04 11.83 10.87
C VAL A 149 -4.34 11.55 12.34
N HIS A 150 -3.58 10.66 12.98
CA HIS A 150 -3.84 10.19 14.33
C HIS A 150 -3.64 11.33 15.35
N GLY A 151 -4.71 11.67 16.08
CA GLY A 151 -4.67 12.74 17.09
C GLY A 151 -4.53 14.16 16.53
N ARG A 152 -4.70 14.36 15.21
CA ARG A 152 -4.56 15.66 14.55
C ARG A 152 -5.90 16.12 13.98
N LYS A 153 -6.18 17.42 14.09
CA LYS A 153 -7.39 18.04 13.51
C LYS A 153 -7.12 18.44 12.06
N ILE A 154 -7.60 17.63 11.13
CA ILE A 154 -7.49 17.89 9.69
C ILE A 154 -8.55 18.93 9.29
N ALA A 155 -8.12 19.97 8.58
CA ALA A 155 -8.98 21.02 8.07
C ALA A 155 -9.54 20.70 6.68
N GLY A 156 -8.78 19.95 5.88
CA GLY A 156 -9.12 19.55 4.52
C GLY A 156 -7.88 19.12 3.75
N VAL A 157 -8.06 18.81 2.48
CA VAL A 157 -7.00 18.49 1.53
C VAL A 157 -7.03 19.45 0.35
N ARG A 158 -5.88 19.62 -0.31
CA ARG A 158 -5.75 20.34 -1.58
C ARG A 158 -5.17 19.42 -2.64
N ILE A 159 -5.80 19.40 -3.82
CA ILE A 159 -5.39 18.63 -4.99
C ILE A 159 -5.12 19.57 -6.16
N GLY A 160 -4.09 19.26 -6.95
CA GLY A 160 -3.73 20.00 -8.16
C GLY A 160 -2.97 21.30 -7.94
N ASP A 161 -2.40 21.47 -6.75
CA ASP A 161 -1.48 22.58 -6.44
C ASP A 161 -0.08 22.23 -6.96
N TYR A 162 0.70 23.25 -7.32
CA TYR A 162 2.10 23.13 -7.70
C TYR A 162 2.99 24.04 -6.85
N ASP A 163 2.61 25.31 -6.67
CA ASP A 163 3.22 26.25 -5.73
C ASP A 163 2.18 26.73 -4.71
N TRP A 164 2.19 26.15 -3.51
CA TRP A 164 1.13 26.41 -2.52
C TRP A 164 1.09 27.86 -1.99
N ARG A 165 2.11 28.67 -2.29
CA ARG A 165 2.14 30.10 -1.99
C ARG A 165 1.54 30.96 -3.08
N SER A 166 1.38 30.43 -4.28
CA SER A 166 0.80 31.12 -5.42
C SER A 166 -0.69 30.79 -5.58
N LYS A 167 -1.40 31.66 -6.30
CA LYS A 167 -2.75 31.36 -6.83
C LYS A 167 -2.70 30.95 -8.30
N ILE A 168 -1.59 31.26 -8.97
CA ILE A 168 -1.34 30.94 -10.37
C ILE A 168 0.04 30.32 -10.42
N ASP A 169 0.08 29.04 -10.68
CA ASP A 169 1.26 28.22 -10.76
C ASP A 169 1.78 28.25 -12.18
N CYS A 170 2.97 28.81 -12.37
CA CYS A 170 3.61 28.85 -13.68
C CYS A 170 4.94 28.10 -13.63
N GLU A 171 5.16 27.22 -14.60
CA GLU A 171 6.47 26.63 -14.82
C GLU A 171 7.42 27.71 -15.36
N LYS A 172 8.67 27.75 -14.91
CA LYS A 172 9.59 28.84 -15.28
C LYS A 172 10.11 28.72 -16.70
N ASP A 173 10.28 27.49 -17.18
CA ASP A 173 10.91 27.18 -18.46
C ASP A 173 9.89 27.04 -19.61
N THR A 174 8.59 27.06 -19.28
CA THR A 174 7.50 27.02 -20.25
C THR A 174 6.51 28.15 -19.96
N ASN A 175 5.78 28.66 -20.95
CA ASN A 175 4.68 29.62 -20.70
C ASN A 175 3.41 28.92 -20.19
N LEU A 176 3.56 27.78 -19.51
CA LEU A 176 2.47 26.97 -19.02
C LEU A 176 2.12 27.41 -17.60
N CYS A 177 0.86 27.77 -17.39
CA CYS A 177 0.35 28.14 -16.07
C CYS A 177 -0.96 27.40 -15.77
N GLU A 178 -1.20 27.15 -14.48
CA GLU A 178 -2.46 26.65 -13.92
C GLU A 178 -2.90 27.58 -12.79
N SER A 179 -4.19 27.85 -12.68
CA SER A 179 -4.76 28.68 -11.61
C SER A 179 -5.82 27.95 -10.79
N TYR A 180 -6.15 26.73 -11.20
CA TYR A 180 -7.15 25.91 -10.57
C TYR A 180 -6.50 24.94 -9.57
N TYR A 181 -7.02 24.87 -8.35
CA TYR A 181 -6.78 23.79 -7.40
C TYR A 181 -8.07 23.46 -6.66
N GLN A 182 -8.14 22.29 -6.05
CA GLN A 182 -9.34 21.80 -5.39
C GLN A 182 -9.13 21.65 -3.89
N ASP A 183 -9.71 22.56 -3.11
CA ASP A 183 -9.81 22.43 -1.65
C ASP A 183 -11.06 21.62 -1.28
N ILE A 184 -10.86 20.47 -0.63
CA ILE A 184 -11.92 19.52 -0.29
C ILE A 184 -11.85 19.14 1.19
N GLY A 185 -12.98 19.19 1.88
CA GLY A 185 -13.07 18.75 3.27
C GLY A 185 -12.98 17.23 3.40
N VAL A 186 -12.46 16.78 4.53
CA VAL A 186 -12.42 15.36 4.92
C VAL A 186 -13.72 15.00 5.66
N SER A 187 -14.32 13.86 5.32
CA SER A 187 -15.48 13.29 6.01
C SER A 187 -15.06 12.30 7.09
N GLU A 188 -14.02 11.50 6.82
CA GLU A 188 -13.53 10.48 7.72
C GLU A 188 -12.01 10.35 7.61
N ALA A 189 -11.32 10.27 8.76
CA ALA A 189 -9.90 9.97 8.84
C ALA A 189 -9.73 8.58 9.45
N LEU A 190 -9.13 7.67 8.69
CA LEU A 190 -9.09 6.24 8.95
C LEU A 190 -7.63 5.78 9.09
N PRO A 191 -6.98 6.04 10.24
CA PRO A 191 -5.69 5.41 10.52
C PRO A 191 -5.86 3.90 10.66
N HIS A 192 -4.84 3.14 10.27
CA HIS A 192 -4.82 1.70 10.50
C HIS A 192 -5.07 1.39 11.99
N PRO A 193 -5.98 0.46 12.35
CA PRO A 193 -6.38 0.24 13.75
C PRO A 193 -5.22 -0.27 14.63
N ALA A 194 -4.24 -0.95 14.02
CA ALA A 194 -3.02 -1.41 14.70
C ALA A 194 -1.85 -0.40 14.59
N TYR A 195 -2.10 0.86 14.22
CA TYR A 195 -1.06 1.89 14.19
C TYR A 195 -0.44 2.08 15.58
N GLN A 196 0.89 2.17 15.59
CA GLN A 196 1.67 2.55 16.78
C GLN A 196 2.61 3.69 16.39
N GLY A 197 2.58 4.77 17.17
CA GLY A 197 3.49 5.90 17.01
C GLY A 197 4.84 5.69 17.72
N PRO A 198 5.75 6.68 17.65
CA PRO A 198 7.05 6.61 18.32
C PRO A 198 6.93 6.23 19.81
N PRO A 199 7.90 5.45 20.36
CA PRO A 199 9.23 5.21 19.82
C PRO A 199 9.32 4.07 18.79
N VAL A 200 8.25 3.30 18.58
CA VAL A 200 8.19 2.18 17.62
C VAL A 200 7.10 2.48 16.61
N VAL A 201 7.46 2.94 15.42
CA VAL A 201 6.46 3.21 14.38
C VAL A 201 6.06 1.89 13.72
N ARG A 202 4.76 1.57 13.71
CA ARG A 202 4.18 0.39 13.04
C ARG A 202 2.88 0.73 12.35
N ASN A 203 2.62 0.08 11.22
CA ASN A 203 1.38 0.23 10.46
C ASN A 203 1.03 1.69 10.17
N ASP A 204 2.02 2.47 9.75
CA ASP A 204 1.90 3.92 9.56
C ASP A 204 1.24 4.24 8.22
N ILE A 205 -0.06 3.95 8.14
CA ILE A 205 -0.91 4.12 6.97
C ILE A 205 -2.30 4.59 7.38
N ALA A 206 -2.87 5.50 6.61
CA ALA A 206 -4.22 6.00 6.80
C ALA A 206 -4.90 6.30 5.46
N LEU A 207 -6.22 6.26 5.49
CA LEU A 207 -7.08 6.75 4.42
C LEU A 207 -7.81 8.00 4.90
N LEU A 208 -7.95 8.99 4.03
CA LEU A 208 -8.87 10.10 4.20
C LEU A 208 -10.01 9.95 3.22
N ARG A 209 -11.24 9.76 3.71
CA ARG A 209 -12.44 9.84 2.88
C ARG A 209 -12.79 11.31 2.68
N LEU A 210 -12.96 11.72 1.43
CA LEU A 210 -13.32 13.08 1.07
C LEU A 210 -14.83 13.29 1.20
N ARG A 211 -15.25 14.54 1.45
CA ARG A 211 -16.68 14.92 1.52
C ARG A 211 -17.38 14.92 0.16
N LYS A 212 -16.61 15.12 -0.92
CA LYS A 212 -17.08 15.12 -2.31
C LYS A 212 -15.97 14.56 -3.20
N PRO A 213 -16.30 13.96 -4.36
CA PRO A 213 -15.29 13.47 -5.28
C PRO A 213 -14.46 14.62 -5.85
N VAL A 214 -13.17 14.37 -6.05
CA VAL A 214 -12.27 15.24 -6.82
C VAL A 214 -12.76 15.27 -8.27
N ASN A 215 -12.78 16.46 -8.88
CA ASN A 215 -13.01 16.56 -10.31
C ASN A 215 -11.76 16.11 -11.06
N LEU A 216 -11.82 14.96 -11.74
CA LEU A 216 -10.73 14.42 -12.55
C LEU A 216 -10.80 14.84 -14.03
N THR A 217 -11.76 15.70 -14.43
CA THR A 217 -11.83 16.21 -15.81
C THR A 217 -10.81 17.31 -16.09
N VAL A 218 -10.07 17.77 -15.07
CA VAL A 218 -9.06 18.81 -15.16
C VAL A 218 -7.67 18.19 -15.22
N LYS A 219 -6.74 18.85 -15.90
CA LYS A 219 -5.42 18.28 -16.19
C LYS A 219 -4.55 18.07 -14.95
N ASN A 220 -4.72 18.90 -13.92
CA ASN A 220 -3.92 18.86 -12.70
C ASN A 220 -4.48 17.93 -11.61
N ALA A 221 -5.45 17.07 -11.93
CA ALA A 221 -5.98 16.11 -10.97
C ALA A 221 -6.06 14.71 -11.59
N GLY A 222 -5.42 13.74 -10.95
CA GLY A 222 -5.38 12.35 -11.38
C GLY A 222 -5.24 11.44 -10.17
N VAL A 223 -5.34 10.13 -10.38
CA VAL A 223 -5.14 9.12 -9.33
C VAL A 223 -3.89 8.30 -9.58
N ILE A 224 -3.23 7.85 -8.53
CA ILE A 224 -2.07 6.95 -8.63
C ILE A 224 -2.53 5.48 -8.63
N CYS A 225 -1.83 4.61 -9.37
CA CYS A 225 -2.11 3.18 -9.29
C CYS A 225 -1.59 2.56 -7.98
N LEU A 226 -2.27 1.54 -7.49
CA LEU A 226 -1.85 0.72 -6.35
C LEU A 226 -1.44 -0.68 -6.81
N PRO A 227 -0.61 -1.43 -6.06
CA PRO A 227 -0.19 -2.80 -6.42
C PRO A 227 -1.35 -3.79 -6.25
N VAL A 228 -2.29 -3.79 -7.20
CA VAL A 228 -3.52 -4.59 -7.15
C VAL A 228 -3.37 -6.03 -7.63
N THR A 229 -2.32 -6.35 -8.39
CA THR A 229 -2.05 -7.73 -8.83
C THR A 229 -1.03 -8.41 -7.92
N LYS A 230 -1.05 -9.74 -7.91
CA LYS A 230 -0.06 -10.53 -7.17
C LYS A 230 1.37 -10.21 -7.61
N GLU A 231 1.60 -10.07 -8.92
CA GLU A 231 2.91 -9.77 -9.49
C GLU A 231 3.46 -8.43 -8.97
N LEU A 232 2.60 -7.40 -8.88
CA LEU A 232 2.98 -6.10 -8.35
C LEU A 232 3.22 -6.12 -6.84
N ARG A 233 2.44 -6.90 -6.08
CA ARG A 233 2.62 -7.03 -4.63
C ARG A 233 3.89 -7.79 -4.25
N GLU A 234 4.24 -8.82 -5.03
CA GLU A 234 5.40 -9.68 -4.79
C GLU A 234 6.68 -9.19 -5.49
N ARG A 235 6.59 -8.10 -6.26
CA ARG A 235 7.74 -7.50 -6.94
C ARG A 235 8.82 -7.14 -5.93
N ARG A 236 10.03 -7.66 -6.14
CA ARG A 236 11.21 -7.24 -5.39
C ARG A 236 11.62 -5.85 -5.88
N LEU A 237 11.70 -4.91 -4.94
CA LEU A 237 12.09 -3.54 -5.23
C LEU A 237 13.58 -3.28 -4.98
N ASP A 238 14.34 -4.27 -4.48
CA ASP A 238 15.78 -4.11 -4.17
C ASP A 238 16.54 -3.50 -5.36
N ALA A 239 17.25 -2.39 -5.12
CA ALA A 239 18.00 -1.61 -6.11
C ALA A 239 17.17 -0.95 -7.24
N GLU A 240 15.83 -1.03 -7.20
CA GLU A 240 14.98 -0.25 -8.10
C GLU A 240 15.11 1.25 -7.79
N GLN A 241 15.06 2.05 -8.86
CA GLN A 241 15.08 3.50 -8.79
C GLN A 241 13.65 4.01 -8.66
N VAL A 242 13.28 4.46 -7.47
CA VAL A 242 11.93 4.94 -7.15
C VAL A 242 11.89 6.46 -7.09
N THR A 243 10.74 7.02 -7.45
CA THR A 243 10.49 8.47 -7.40
C THR A 243 9.69 8.80 -6.15
N VAL A 244 10.15 9.78 -5.39
CA VAL A 244 9.42 10.40 -4.27
C VAL A 244 9.17 11.85 -4.63
N ALA A 245 7.96 12.34 -4.38
CA ALA A 245 7.57 13.71 -4.66
C ALA A 245 6.88 14.36 -3.47
N GLY A 246 7.04 15.67 -3.33
CA GLY A 246 6.40 16.44 -2.26
C GLY A 246 6.92 17.87 -2.12
N TRP A 247 6.38 18.57 -1.12
CA TRP A 247 6.71 19.96 -0.77
C TRP A 247 7.53 20.05 0.52
N GLY A 248 8.20 18.95 0.86
CA GLY A 248 8.95 18.82 2.10
C GLY A 248 10.09 19.82 2.23
N ILE A 249 10.62 19.83 3.45
CA ILE A 249 11.83 20.50 3.87
C ILE A 249 12.98 20.06 2.95
N THR A 250 13.68 21.01 2.39
CA THR A 250 14.86 20.76 1.56
C THR A 250 16.13 20.69 2.42
N GLU A 251 17.28 20.44 1.81
CA GLU A 251 18.62 20.55 2.41
C GLU A 251 18.88 21.90 3.10
N HIS A 252 18.08 22.93 2.78
CA HIS A 252 18.13 24.24 3.39
C HIS A 252 17.26 24.39 4.65
N ASN A 253 16.73 23.29 5.20
CA ASN A 253 15.84 23.29 6.37
C ASN A 253 14.57 24.14 6.21
N THR A 254 14.13 24.38 4.97
CA THR A 254 12.89 25.11 4.67
C THR A 254 12.00 24.29 3.74
N PRO A 255 10.67 24.22 3.98
CA PRO A 255 9.74 23.60 3.04
C PRO A 255 9.80 24.28 1.67
N SER A 256 9.80 23.49 0.61
CA SER A 256 9.64 24.02 -0.74
C SER A 256 8.21 24.51 -0.92
N SER A 257 8.04 25.67 -1.54
CA SER A 257 6.70 26.10 -1.97
C SER A 257 6.25 25.37 -3.24
N VAL A 258 7.22 25.04 -4.10
CA VAL A 258 7.03 24.33 -5.37
C VAL A 258 7.20 22.83 -5.18
N LEU A 259 6.43 22.01 -5.92
CA LEU A 259 6.55 20.56 -5.90
C LEU A 259 7.93 20.11 -6.37
N LEU A 260 8.60 19.29 -5.56
CA LEU A 260 9.90 18.69 -5.88
C LEU A 260 9.75 17.19 -6.07
N LYS A 261 10.72 16.60 -6.76
CA LYS A 261 10.86 15.15 -6.88
C LYS A 261 12.30 14.72 -6.69
N VAL A 262 12.50 13.49 -6.26
CA VAL A 262 13.81 12.87 -6.12
C VAL A 262 13.74 11.40 -6.50
N ILE A 263 14.79 10.92 -7.16
CA ILE A 263 14.98 9.48 -7.42
C ILE A 263 15.93 8.90 -6.39
N LEU A 264 15.48 7.83 -5.75
CA LEU A 264 16.21 7.11 -4.72
C LEU A 264 16.28 5.61 -5.06
N PRO A 265 17.39 4.92 -4.82
CA PRO A 265 17.41 3.47 -4.85
C PRO A 265 16.73 2.91 -3.60
N VAL A 266 16.03 1.81 -3.77
CA VAL A 266 15.52 1.00 -2.66
C VAL A 266 16.62 0.07 -2.13
N HIS A 267 16.72 0.00 -0.81
CA HIS A 267 17.64 -0.89 -0.09
C HIS A 267 16.95 -2.18 0.33
N SER A 268 17.74 -3.25 0.46
CA SER A 268 17.23 -4.51 0.97
C SER A 268 16.76 -4.38 2.41
N GLY A 269 15.76 -5.18 2.80
CA GLY A 269 15.28 -5.20 4.18
C GLY A 269 16.36 -5.56 5.20
N GLU A 270 17.38 -6.34 4.81
CA GLU A 270 18.55 -6.60 5.66
C GLU A 270 19.38 -5.35 5.88
N MET A 271 19.68 -4.62 4.80
CA MET A 271 20.45 -3.38 4.89
C MET A 271 19.69 -2.35 5.71
N CYS A 272 18.36 -2.26 5.53
CA CYS A 272 17.55 -1.37 6.36
C CYS A 272 17.62 -1.74 7.84
N ARG A 273 17.40 -3.02 8.19
CA ARG A 273 17.53 -3.48 9.59
C ARG A 273 18.93 -3.25 10.16
N ALA A 274 19.98 -3.35 9.34
CA ALA A 274 21.34 -3.10 9.77
C ALA A 274 21.57 -1.61 10.08
N TYR A 275 21.06 -0.70 9.24
CA TYR A 275 21.15 0.74 9.49
C TYR A 275 20.45 1.15 10.78
N TYR A 276 19.35 0.48 11.09
CA TYR A 276 18.53 0.80 12.25
C TYR A 276 18.76 -0.13 13.47
N GLY A 277 19.67 -1.12 13.48
CA GLY A 277 19.81 -2.15 14.55
C GLY A 277 21.14 -2.14 15.34
N ARG A 278 21.17 -2.21 16.69
CA ARG A 278 21.04 -3.42 17.56
C ARG A 278 20.24 -3.23 18.86
N ASN A 279 19.74 -2.03 19.15
CA ASN A 279 18.91 -1.69 20.33
C ASN A 279 17.50 -1.18 19.96
N SER A 280 17.12 -1.28 18.69
CA SER A 280 15.94 -0.61 18.18
C SER A 280 14.68 -1.43 18.41
N LYS A 281 13.75 -0.78 19.10
CA LYS A 281 12.36 -1.16 19.15
C LYS A 281 11.75 -0.77 17.79
N GLU A 282 12.01 -1.53 16.73
CA GLU A 282 11.54 -1.21 15.37
C GLU A 282 10.81 -2.37 14.71
N ASP A 283 10.04 -2.06 13.66
CA ASP A 283 9.21 -3.04 12.96
C ASP A 283 10.07 -3.94 12.07
N THR A 284 10.24 -5.19 12.47
CA THR A 284 10.96 -6.21 11.69
C THR A 284 10.08 -6.92 10.67
N THR A 285 8.85 -6.45 10.46
CA THR A 285 7.91 -7.05 9.51
C THR A 285 8.17 -6.59 8.07
N ASN A 286 7.52 -7.25 7.11
CA ASN A 286 7.54 -6.87 5.70
C ASN A 286 6.69 -5.59 5.41
N ASN A 287 6.34 -4.83 6.44
CA ASN A 287 5.48 -3.64 6.35
C ASN A 287 6.25 -2.36 6.04
N ILE A 288 7.58 -2.42 5.93
CA ILE A 288 8.43 -1.27 5.64
C ILE A 288 9.30 -1.47 4.40
N LEU A 289 9.62 -0.35 3.73
CA LEU A 289 10.61 -0.21 2.67
C LEU A 289 11.60 0.85 3.09
N CYS A 290 12.84 0.79 2.58
CA CYS A 290 13.84 1.79 2.87
C CYS A 290 14.49 2.25 1.58
N ALA A 291 14.56 3.55 1.36
CA ALA A 291 15.08 4.13 0.13
C ALA A 291 15.87 5.41 0.46
N GLY A 292 16.96 5.63 -0.24
CA GLY A 292 17.80 6.81 -0.02
C GLY A 292 19.23 6.62 -0.52
N VAL A 293 19.97 7.70 -0.70
CA VAL A 293 21.43 7.68 -0.88
C VAL A 293 22.06 8.82 -0.10
N LEU A 294 23.37 8.74 0.14
CA LEU A 294 24.11 9.85 0.71
C LEU A 294 23.83 11.15 -0.06
N GLY A 295 23.36 12.18 0.64
CA GLY A 295 23.06 13.49 0.06
C GLY A 295 21.73 13.62 -0.71
N LYS A 296 20.94 12.54 -0.86
CA LYS A 296 19.57 12.60 -1.40
C LYS A 296 18.65 11.68 -0.60
N ASP A 297 17.69 12.26 0.10
CA ASP A 297 16.72 11.53 0.92
C ASP A 297 15.36 12.25 0.90
N SER A 298 14.29 11.52 1.22
CA SER A 298 12.99 12.12 1.55
C SER A 298 13.08 12.85 2.88
N CYS A 299 12.41 13.98 3.00
CA CYS A 299 12.60 14.88 4.12
C CYS A 299 11.33 15.13 4.92
N LYS A 300 11.50 15.78 6.09
CA LYS A 300 10.37 16.31 6.88
C LYS A 300 9.45 17.13 5.97
N GLY A 301 8.14 16.91 5.99
CA GLY A 301 7.18 17.65 5.14
C GLY A 301 6.79 16.94 3.83
N ASP A 302 7.52 15.90 3.42
CA ASP A 302 7.01 14.89 2.47
C ASP A 302 6.22 13.79 3.19
N SER A 303 6.12 13.87 4.52
CA SER A 303 5.39 12.94 5.40
C SER A 303 4.02 12.56 4.84
N GLY A 304 3.78 11.28 4.64
CA GLY A 304 2.54 10.77 4.04
C GLY A 304 2.49 10.78 2.51
N GLY A 305 3.46 11.40 1.84
CA GLY A 305 3.59 11.41 0.37
C GLY A 305 3.98 10.05 -0.21
N PRO A 306 3.83 9.87 -1.53
CA PRO A 306 4.03 8.58 -2.19
C PRO A 306 5.50 8.31 -2.55
N LEU A 307 5.91 7.05 -2.39
CA LEU A 307 7.06 6.47 -3.08
C LEU A 307 6.53 5.63 -4.25
N MET A 308 6.95 5.99 -5.45
CA MET A 308 6.37 5.55 -6.71
C MET A 308 7.41 4.87 -7.59
N LEU A 309 6.97 3.89 -8.37
CA LEU A 309 7.79 3.22 -9.37
C LEU A 309 7.01 3.13 -10.67
N GLU A 310 7.68 3.45 -11.77
CA GLU A 310 7.14 3.20 -13.10
C GLU A 310 7.18 1.68 -13.39
N GLY A 311 6.09 1.14 -13.90
CA GLY A 311 5.98 -0.30 -14.13
C GLY A 311 4.85 -0.65 -15.09
N ASN A 312 4.90 -1.90 -15.57
CA ASN A 312 3.81 -2.46 -16.35
C ASN A 312 2.59 -2.68 -15.44
N TYR A 313 1.47 -2.09 -15.82
CA TYR A 313 0.17 -2.18 -15.18
C TYR A 313 -0.88 -2.44 -16.28
N ASP A 314 -1.31 -3.69 -16.42
CA ASP A 314 -2.23 -4.13 -17.48
C ASP A 314 -1.81 -3.78 -18.92
N ASN A 315 -0.52 -3.96 -19.24
CA ASN A 315 0.13 -3.66 -20.53
C ASN A 315 0.39 -2.18 -20.81
N GLU A 316 0.11 -1.30 -19.85
CA GLU A 316 0.44 0.11 -19.91
C GLU A 316 1.56 0.42 -18.92
N PHE A 317 2.41 1.38 -19.25
CA PHE A 317 3.47 1.80 -18.36
C PHE A 317 2.95 2.94 -17.49
N LYS A 318 2.81 2.70 -16.19
CA LYS A 318 2.15 3.60 -15.24
C LYS A 318 3.01 3.79 -13.99
N PHE A 319 2.82 4.92 -13.30
CA PHE A 319 3.30 5.09 -11.94
C PHE A 319 2.44 4.26 -10.97
N ILE A 320 3.10 3.50 -10.11
CA ILE A 320 2.49 2.66 -9.09
C ILE A 320 3.07 3.05 -7.73
N GLN A 321 2.21 3.32 -6.75
CA GLN A 321 2.64 3.65 -5.41
C GLN A 321 2.96 2.39 -4.62
N HIS A 322 4.24 2.19 -4.33
CA HIS A 322 4.71 1.08 -3.51
C HIS A 322 4.98 1.47 -2.06
N GLY A 323 5.17 2.77 -1.78
CA GLY A 323 5.46 3.24 -0.43
C GLY A 323 4.74 4.53 -0.02
N ILE A 324 4.76 4.79 1.29
CA ILE A 324 4.29 6.02 1.92
C ILE A 324 5.41 6.54 2.82
N VAL A 325 5.83 7.79 2.67
CA VAL A 325 6.85 8.41 3.53
C VAL A 325 6.39 8.34 4.99
N SER A 326 7.14 7.62 5.84
CA SER A 326 6.76 7.36 7.24
C SER A 326 7.69 8.09 8.22
N TYR A 327 8.94 7.66 8.33
CA TYR A 327 9.94 8.29 9.20
C TYR A 327 11.33 8.20 8.58
N GLY A 328 12.25 9.02 9.07
CA GLY A 328 13.61 9.06 8.57
C GLY A 328 14.50 9.94 9.43
N PRO A 329 15.78 10.06 9.07
CA PRO A 329 16.71 10.91 9.79
C PRO A 329 16.20 12.35 9.87
N SER A 330 16.47 13.02 10.99
CA SER A 330 16.00 14.39 11.22
C SER A 330 16.63 15.43 10.28
N GLN A 331 17.72 15.07 9.59
CA GLN A 331 18.44 15.90 8.64
C GLN A 331 18.26 15.33 7.23
N CYS A 332 17.80 16.19 6.33
CA CYS A 332 17.77 15.95 4.89
C CYS A 332 19.14 15.63 4.33
N GLY A 333 19.25 14.63 3.45
CA GLY A 333 20.51 14.25 2.82
C GLY A 333 21.52 13.59 3.78
N SER A 334 21.04 13.03 4.90
CA SER A 334 21.87 12.24 5.83
C SER A 334 22.42 10.96 5.19
N HIS A 335 23.26 10.24 5.95
CA HIS A 335 23.82 8.94 5.54
C HIS A 335 22.81 7.78 5.70
N PHE A 336 21.65 8.02 6.32
CA PHE A 336 20.64 7.00 6.61
C PHE A 336 19.50 7.06 5.60
N PRO A 337 18.99 5.93 5.10
CA PRO A 337 17.85 5.93 4.18
C PRO A 337 16.55 6.22 4.90
N GLY A 338 15.63 6.99 4.30
CA GLY A 338 14.26 7.13 4.78
C GLY A 338 13.52 5.78 4.83
N VAL A 339 12.57 5.67 5.77
CA VAL A 339 11.68 4.51 5.94
C VAL A 339 10.27 4.86 5.48
N TYR A 340 9.70 3.94 4.71
CA TYR A 340 8.41 4.07 4.06
C TYR A 340 7.53 2.90 4.46
N THR A 341 6.23 3.12 4.61
CA THR A 341 5.27 2.01 4.77
C THR A 341 5.11 1.29 3.43
N ASN A 342 5.26 -0.04 3.42
CA ASN A 342 5.11 -0.89 2.23
C ASN A 342 3.63 -1.06 1.87
N VAL A 343 3.15 -0.36 0.84
CA VAL A 343 1.73 -0.36 0.43
C VAL A 343 1.25 -1.76 0.06
N SER A 344 2.09 -2.59 -0.57
CA SER A 344 1.75 -3.96 -0.95
C SER A 344 1.26 -4.80 0.24
N SER A 345 1.83 -4.58 1.43
CA SER A 345 1.47 -5.29 2.66
C SER A 345 0.13 -4.85 3.25
N PHE A 346 -0.39 -3.69 2.85
CA PHE A 346 -1.65 -3.12 3.35
C PHE A 346 -2.79 -3.12 2.32
N MET A 347 -2.59 -3.68 1.12
CA MET A 347 -3.64 -3.71 0.09
C MET A 347 -4.94 -4.34 0.58
N LYS A 348 -4.87 -5.39 1.41
CA LYS A 348 -6.07 -5.96 2.04
C LYS A 348 -6.80 -4.94 2.88
N TRP A 349 -6.09 -4.26 3.78
CA TRP A 349 -6.67 -3.26 4.66
C TRP A 349 -7.25 -2.08 3.87
N ILE A 350 -6.57 -1.62 2.81
CA ILE A 350 -7.08 -0.56 1.92
C ILE A 350 -8.43 -0.99 1.36
N LEU A 351 -8.49 -2.17 0.75
CA LEU A 351 -9.69 -2.68 0.11
C LEU A 351 -10.84 -2.97 1.09
N ASP A 352 -10.54 -3.49 2.29
CA ASP A 352 -11.52 -3.69 3.36
C ASP A 352 -12.11 -2.36 3.89
N THR A 353 -11.35 -1.27 3.76
CA THR A 353 -11.66 0.03 4.39
C THR A 353 -12.39 0.99 3.43
N ILE A 354 -12.05 0.99 2.14
CA ILE A 354 -12.72 1.83 1.14
C ILE A 354 -14.17 1.38 0.93
N LYS A 355 -15.04 2.34 0.64
CA LYS A 355 -16.48 2.14 0.44
C LYS A 355 -16.94 2.93 -0.79
N PRO A 356 -18.02 2.50 -1.47
CA PRO A 356 -18.64 3.26 -2.55
C PRO A 356 -19.00 4.69 -2.15
#